data_AF-A0A5C8U176-F1
#
_entry.id   AF-A0A5C8U176-F1
#
_cell.length_a   1.000
_cell.length_b   1.000
_cell.length_c   1.000
_cell.angle_alpha   90.00
_cell.angle_beta   90.00
_cell.angle_gamma   90.00
#
_symmetry.space_group_name_H-M   'P 1'
#
loop_
_entity.id
_entity.type
_entity.pdbx_description
1 polymer ?
#
loop_
_entity_poly.entity_id
_entity_poly.type
_entity_poly.pdbx_seq_one_letter_code
_entity_poly.pdbx_strand_id
1 'polypeptide(L)'
;MPRYYFDIDDSISIHDEQGQDFSDSAAAQAEAFRRAAVYGGDPANLEKSGVIVVTVRDGPDSVVVRVRLICQVDDRKPGAGANSGVQGSMPHVA
;
A
#
# COMPACT_ATOMS: atom_id res chain seq x y z
N MET A 1 -25.55 -0.02 18.43
CA MET A 1 -24.25 0.55 17.97
C MET A 1 -24.38 0.79 16.48
N PRO A 2 -23.98 1.97 15.96
CA PRO A 2 -24.01 2.23 14.51
C PRO A 2 -23.16 1.21 13.75
N ARG A 3 -23.65 0.86 12.55
CA ARG A 3 -22.97 -0.07 11.64
C ARG A 3 -22.16 0.72 10.62
N TYR A 4 -20.90 0.35 10.46
CA TYR A 4 -20.00 0.94 9.49
C TYR A 4 -19.51 -0.11 8.49
N TYR A 5 -19.30 0.32 7.26
CA TYR A 5 -18.83 -0.50 6.14
C TYR A 5 -17.48 0.02 5.69
N PHE A 6 -16.59 -0.87 5.26
CA PHE A 6 -15.19 -0.54 4.97
C PHE A 6 -14.78 -1.02 3.59
N ASP A 7 -14.84 -0.12 2.62
CA ASP A 7 -14.37 -0.42 1.28
C ASP A 7 -12.86 -0.21 1.20
N ILE A 8 -12.15 -1.10 0.51
CA ILE A 8 -10.70 -1.03 0.33
C ILE A 8 -10.41 -0.86 -1.16
N ASP A 9 -9.76 0.25 -1.51
CA ASP A 9 -9.30 0.55 -2.86
C ASP A 9 -7.77 0.58 -2.90
N ASP A 10 -7.18 -0.21 -3.79
CA ASP A 10 -5.76 -0.14 -4.13
C ASP A 10 -5.58 0.02 -5.66
N SER A 11 -5.71 -1.09 -6.36
CA SER A 11 -5.70 -1.39 -7.79
C SER A 11 -6.98 -2.14 -8.17
N ILE A 12 -7.63 -2.76 -7.18
CA ILE A 12 -8.98 -3.30 -7.21
C ILE A 12 -9.79 -2.65 -6.09
N SER A 13 -11.11 -2.59 -6.28
CA SER A 13 -12.02 -2.10 -5.25
C SER A 13 -12.71 -3.30 -4.60
N ILE A 14 -12.53 -3.46 -3.29
CA ILE A 14 -13.22 -4.43 -2.45
C ILE A 14 -14.32 -3.69 -1.71
N HIS A 15 -15.58 -4.01 -1.98
CA HIS A 15 -16.74 -3.41 -1.33
C HIS A 15 -17.20 -4.26 -0.14
N ASP A 16 -17.41 -3.62 1.01
CA ASP A 16 -17.93 -4.30 2.21
C ASP A 16 -19.45 -4.15 2.29
N GLU A 17 -20.14 -5.29 2.15
CA GLU A 17 -21.61 -5.38 2.25
C GLU A 17 -22.09 -5.82 3.64
N GLN A 18 -21.22 -6.38 4.48
CA GLN A 18 -21.59 -6.91 5.79
C GLN A 18 -21.57 -5.82 6.85
N GLY A 19 -20.52 -5.00 6.81
CA GLY A 19 -20.24 -3.99 7.81
C GLY A 19 -19.95 -4.58 9.20
N GLN A 20 -19.65 -3.68 10.14
CA GLN A 20 -19.33 -4.00 11.52
C GLN A 20 -19.82 -2.88 12.45
N ASP A 21 -20.30 -3.26 13.63
CA ASP A 21 -20.83 -2.31 14.60
C ASP A 21 -19.70 -1.67 15.43
N PHE A 22 -19.70 -0.34 15.56
CA PHE A 22 -18.76 0.45 16.39
C PHE A 22 -19.48 1.43 17.30
N SER A 23 -18.80 1.95 18.32
CA SER A 23 -19.38 2.92 19.26
C SER A 23 -19.64 4.27 18.59
N ASP A 24 -18.71 4.71 17.75
CA ASP A 24 -18.70 5.99 17.07
C ASP A 24 -17.78 5.96 15.84
N SER A 25 -17.74 7.08 15.11
CA SER A 25 -16.91 7.24 13.92
C SER A 25 -15.41 7.25 14.21
N ALA A 26 -14.97 7.60 15.42
CA ALA A 26 -13.55 7.59 15.78
C ALA A 26 -13.05 6.15 15.96
N ALA A 27 -13.85 5.28 16.58
CA ALA A 27 -13.59 3.85 16.66
C ALA A 27 -13.58 3.19 15.27
N ALA A 28 -14.51 3.58 14.39
CA ALA A 28 -14.51 3.13 12.99
C ALA A 28 -13.28 3.64 12.22
N GLN A 29 -12.84 4.89 12.44
CA GLN A 29 -11.62 5.42 11.85
C GLN A 29 -10.38 4.63 12.29
N ALA A 30 -10.27 4.30 13.58
CA ALA A 30 -9.15 3.50 14.09
C ALA A 30 -9.12 2.10 13.45
N GLU A 31 -10.29 1.49 13.26
CA GLU A 31 -10.41 0.24 12.52
C GLU A 31 -9.98 0.37 11.05
N ALA A 32 -10.38 1.45 10.38
CA ALA A 32 -9.98 1.70 8.99
C ALA A 32 -8.45 1.82 8.85
N PHE A 33 -7.78 2.49 9.79
CA PHE A 33 -6.31 2.51 9.86
C PHE A 33 -5.72 1.12 10.07
N ARG A 34 -6.29 0.34 10.99
CA ARG A 34 -5.83 -1.04 11.24
C ARG A 34 -5.95 -1.89 9.98
N ARG A 35 -7.08 -1.83 9.27
CA ARG A 35 -7.30 -2.55 8.01
C ARG A 35 -6.32 -2.12 6.93
N ALA A 36 -6.10 -0.82 6.76
CA ALA A 36 -5.11 -0.29 5.82
C ALA A 36 -3.70 -0.83 6.12
N ALA A 37 -3.29 -0.81 7.39
CA ALA A 37 -1.98 -1.29 7.84
C ALA A 37 -1.82 -2.81 7.66
N VAL A 38 -2.85 -3.60 7.97
CA VAL A 38 -2.82 -5.06 7.72
C VAL A 38 -2.71 -5.34 6.23
N TYR A 39 -3.52 -4.66 5.40
CA TYR A 39 -3.51 -4.85 3.96
C TYR A 39 -2.16 -4.47 3.33
N GLY A 40 -1.60 -3.33 3.73
CA GLY A 40 -0.31 -2.84 3.25
C GLY A 40 0.91 -3.52 3.87
N GLY A 41 0.73 -4.30 4.93
CA GLY A 41 1.79 -5.13 5.49
C GLY A 41 2.13 -6.35 4.63
N ASP A 42 1.26 -6.72 3.68
CA ASP A 42 1.52 -7.78 2.71
C ASP A 42 2.21 -7.19 1.47
N PRO A 43 3.48 -7.56 1.19
CA PRO A 43 4.22 -7.06 0.03
C PRO A 43 3.51 -7.32 -1.31
N ALA A 44 2.73 -8.41 -1.43
CA ALA A 44 2.00 -8.72 -2.66
C ALA A 44 0.94 -7.67 -3.01
N ASN A 45 0.43 -6.95 -2.02
CA ASN A 45 -0.53 -5.87 -2.20
C ASN A 45 0.13 -4.52 -2.51
N LEU A 46 1.43 -4.38 -2.25
CA LEU A 46 2.17 -3.13 -2.47
C LEU A 46 2.70 -2.97 -3.90
N GLU A 47 2.88 -4.06 -4.64
CA GLU A 47 3.47 -4.05 -5.99
C GLU A 47 2.63 -3.28 -7.04
N LYS A 48 1.39 -2.89 -6.74
CA LYS A 48 0.43 -2.40 -7.73
C LYS A 48 0.28 -0.88 -7.79
N SER A 49 0.12 -0.19 -6.67
CA SER A 49 -0.07 1.28 -6.64
C SER A 49 0.69 2.00 -5.52
N GLY A 50 1.18 1.28 -4.50
CA GLY A 50 1.78 1.85 -3.30
C GLY A 50 0.82 2.67 -2.42
N VAL A 51 -0.48 2.75 -2.77
CA VAL A 51 -1.49 3.52 -2.04
C VAL A 51 -2.71 2.65 -1.77
N ILE A 52 -3.07 2.52 -0.50
CA ILE A 52 -4.28 1.83 -0.03
C ILE A 52 -5.22 2.87 0.55
N VAL A 53 -6.46 2.88 0.06
CA VAL A 53 -7.52 3.75 0.55
C VAL A 53 -8.57 2.90 1.21
N VAL A 54 -8.87 3.18 2.47
CA VAL A 54 -10.02 2.59 3.17
C VAL A 54 -11.10 3.65 3.30
N THR A 55 -12.24 3.43 2.64
CA THR A 55 -13.42 4.29 2.72
C THR A 55 -14.39 3.71 3.75
N VAL A 56 -14.67 4.47 4.80
CA VAL A 56 -15.67 4.10 5.81
C VAL A 56 -17.00 4.74 5.45
N ARG A 57 -18.05 3.92 5.41
CA ARG A 57 -19.43 4.34 5.18
C ARG A 57 -20.32 3.98 6.37
N ASP A 58 -21.37 4.75 6.60
CA ASP A 58 -22.46 4.40 7.53
C ASP A 58 -23.80 4.15 6.79
N GLY A 59 -23.75 4.08 5.46
CA GLY A 59 -24.86 3.72 4.58
C GLY A 59 -24.44 3.57 3.12
N PRO A 60 -25.37 3.27 2.20
CA PRO A 60 -25.08 3.03 0.78
C PRO A 60 -24.31 4.18 0.10
N ASP A 61 -24.62 5.43 0.45
CA ASP A 61 -24.02 6.62 -0.19
C ASP A 61 -23.44 7.62 0.81
N SER A 62 -23.21 7.20 2.05
CA SER A 62 -22.77 8.08 3.13
C SER A 62 -21.35 7.73 3.57
N VAL A 63 -20.39 8.56 3.14
CA VAL A 63 -18.97 8.41 3.49
C VAL A 63 -18.68 9.21 4.76
N VAL A 64 -18.19 8.51 5.77
CA VAL A 64 -17.85 9.09 7.07
C VAL A 64 -16.39 9.53 7.11
N VAL A 65 -15.47 8.68 6.64
CA VAL A 65 -14.04 8.98 6.61
C VAL A 65 -13.35 8.21 5.50
N ARG A 66 -12.25 8.77 4.98
CA ARG A 66 -11.32 8.09 4.10
C ARG A 66 -9.93 8.09 4.73
N VAL A 67 -9.38 6.90 4.93
CA VAL A 67 -8.01 6.71 5.39
C VAL A 67 -7.16 6.34 4.18
N ARG A 68 -6.02 7.02 3.99
CA ARG A 68 -5.05 6.68 2.94
C ARG A 68 -3.74 6.28 3.61
N LEU A 69 -3.30 5.06 3.33
CA LEU A 69 -1.98 4.58 3.70
C LEU A 69 -1.12 4.53 2.44
N ILE A 70 0.04 5.15 2.50
CA ILE A 70 1.00 5.16 1.40
C ILE A 70 2.24 4.41 1.88
N CYS A 71 2.63 3.40 1.12
CA CYS A 71 3.83 2.61 1.35
C CYS A 71 4.74 2.76 0.14
N GLN A 72 5.91 3.37 0.34
CA GLN A 72 6.92 3.53 -0.70
C GLN A 72 8.13 2.68 -0.33
N VAL A 73 8.59 1.88 -1.29
CA VAL A 73 9.81 1.07 -1.16
C VAL A 73 10.90 1.76 -1.98
N ASP A 74 11.92 2.27 -1.29
CA ASP A 74 13.08 2.88 -1.94
C ASP A 74 14.16 1.81 -2.20
N ASP A 75 14.51 1.60 -3.46
CA ASP A 75 15.59 0.69 -3.85
C ASP A 75 16.96 1.26 -3.41
N ARG A 76 17.57 0.67 -2.39
CA ARG A 76 18.99 0.88 -2.13
C ARG A 76 19.78 -0.07 -3.03
N LYS A 77 20.04 0.36 -4.26
CA LYS A 77 20.97 -0.34 -5.17
C LYS A 77 22.30 -0.57 -4.43
N PRO A 78 22.79 -1.82 -4.26
CA PRO A 78 24.19 -2.02 -3.89
C PRO A 78 25.01 -1.46 -5.05
N GLY A 79 25.87 -0.49 -4.78
CA GLY A 79 26.76 0.06 -5.78
C GLY A 79 27.62 -1.04 -6.38
N ALA A 80 27.24 -1.55 -7.55
CA ALA A 80 28.09 -2.38 -8.40
C ALA A 80 29.13 -1.46 -9.07
N GLY A 81 30.05 -0.95 -8.26
CA GLY A 81 31.30 -0.35 -8.69
C GLY A 81 32.42 -1.40 -8.62
N ALA A 82 32.24 -2.54 -9.27
CA ALA A 82 33.34 -3.47 -9.51
C ALA A 82 34.01 -3.04 -10.82
N ASN A 83 35.04 -2.21 -10.72
CA ASN A 83 35.94 -1.88 -11.82
C ASN A 83 36.61 -3.17 -12.34
N SER A 84 36.04 -3.78 -13.38
CA SER A 84 36.75 -4.77 -14.21
C SER A 84 37.41 -4.01 -15.36
N GLY A 85 38.59 -3.46 -15.08
CA GLY A 85 39.47 -2.91 -16.10
C GLY A 85 40.07 -4.05 -16.94
N VAL A 86 39.41 -4.40 -18.03
CA VAL A 86 40.06 -5.14 -19.13
C VAL A 86 40.97 -4.14 -19.85
N GLN A 87 42.25 -4.11 -19.48
CA GLN A 87 43.27 -3.45 -20.28
C GLN A 87 43.76 -4.43 -21.34
N GLY A 88 43.40 -4.14 -22.58
CA GLY A 88 43.66 -4.98 -23.75
C GLY A 88 45.14 -5.16 -24.03
N SER A 89 45.47 -6.37 -24.49
CA SER A 89 46.73 -6.73 -25.13
C SER A 89 47.08 -5.76 -26.25
N MET A 90 48.24 -5.12 -26.15
CA MET A 90 48.82 -4.32 -27.21
C MET A 90 49.35 -5.20 -28.36
N PRO A 91 49.35 -4.69 -29.61
CA PRO A 91 49.78 -5.46 -30.77
C PRO A 91 51.31 -5.53 -30.87
N HIS A 92 51.79 -6.69 -31.33
CA HIS A 92 53.16 -6.90 -31.77
C HIS A 92 53.55 -5.88 -32.85
N VAL A 93 54.67 -5.17 -32.65
CA VAL A 93 55.34 -4.39 -33.70
C VAL A 93 56.65 -5.09 -34.03
N ALA A 94 56.75 -5.44 -35.32
CA ALA A 94 57.91 -5.84 -36.15
C ALA A 94 59.00 -6.73 -35.53
#